data_AF-A0A5R9GUM8-F1
#
_entry.id   AF-A0A5R9GUM8-F1
#
_cell.length_a   1.000
_cell.length_b   1.000
_cell.length_c   1.000
_cell.angle_alpha   90.00
_cell.angle_beta   90.00
_cell.angle_gamma   90.00
#
_symmetry.space_group_name_H-M   'P 1'
#
loop_
_entity.id
_entity.type
_entity.pdbx_description
1 polymer ?
#
loop_
_entity_poly.entity_id
_entity_poly.type
_entity_poly.pdbx_seq_one_letter_code
_entity_poly.pdbx_strand_id
1 'polypeptide(L)'
;MRSARQAYGFTLIEMIGVLAIMSVFAAMVVPNLIKRLDISYADAETKTLNNLALDLEQYILTKRRIPSVAGGEVLVTPVGAVAGPWFQELAAQSALPPTKIQQNEKGINRIYYIDPGFFTLGGAFLGYDQNAAAVAAVPTFPIAAPNSPRIMIVSDLQPAAVARPAALTAAQFQAVWDQPQQGNPAAALPPIVEGDSVVIKRINLSYLFNHVLLQNNVNNVLAPSYRVEGQPVAAPILLPNAAAAMVPTDLYLMPGTRVSLYAEGAVPVLQQEFLVNGFASYRYDQVVAPVLNAAGAVVTPGQNAWFRN
;
A
#
# COMPACT_ATOMS: atom_id res chain seq x y z
N MET A 1 25.88 43.10 69.23
CA MET A 1 26.79 43.19 68.08
C MET A 1 26.01 42.85 66.81
N ARG A 2 25.58 43.86 66.03
CA ARG A 2 24.87 43.63 64.76
C ARG A 2 25.90 43.68 63.64
N SER A 3 26.21 42.51 63.09
CA SER A 3 27.01 42.38 61.87
C SER A 3 26.24 43.04 60.72
N ALA A 4 26.76 44.16 60.22
CA ALA A 4 26.25 44.78 59.01
C ALA A 4 26.62 43.87 57.83
N ARG A 5 25.60 43.20 57.27
CA ARG A 5 25.75 42.40 56.05
C ARG A 5 26.02 43.38 54.92
N GLN A 6 27.27 43.48 54.46
CA GLN A 6 27.61 44.23 53.25
C GLN A 6 26.90 43.58 52.07
N ALA A 7 25.82 44.21 51.61
CA ALA A 7 25.25 43.91 50.32
C ALA A 7 26.19 44.52 49.28
N TYR A 8 27.04 43.70 48.67
CA TYR A 8 27.78 44.09 47.47
C TYR A 8 26.75 44.32 46.37
N GLY A 9 26.48 45.58 46.04
CA GLY A 9 25.56 45.96 44.98
C GLY A 9 26.18 45.61 43.61
N PHE A 10 25.45 44.84 42.81
CA PHE A 10 25.84 44.54 41.44
C PHE A 10 25.85 45.83 40.60
N THR A 11 26.95 46.10 39.90
CA THR A 11 27.05 47.32 39.08
C THR A 11 26.35 47.13 37.73
N LEU A 12 25.82 48.22 37.15
CA LEU A 12 25.16 48.19 35.85
C LEU A 12 26.15 47.74 34.75
N ILE A 13 27.42 48.12 34.86
CA ILE A 13 28.46 47.73 33.90
C ILE A 13 28.78 46.23 33.94
N GLU A 14 28.76 45.59 35.12
CA GLU A 14 28.90 44.13 35.23
C GLU A 14 27.72 43.40 34.59
N MET A 15 26.50 43.89 34.79
CA MET A 15 25.33 43.30 34.13
C MET A 15 25.42 43.39 32.60
N ILE A 16 25.87 44.54 32.07
CA ILE A 16 26.08 44.70 30.62
C ILE A 16 27.17 43.72 30.15
N GLY A 17 28.29 43.62 30.87
CA GLY A 17 29.39 42.71 30.51
C GLY A 17 28.96 41.24 30.48
N VAL A 18 28.23 40.78 31.51
CA VAL A 18 27.73 39.41 31.60
C VAL A 18 26.72 39.12 30.48
N LEU A 19 25.78 40.02 30.24
CA LEU A 19 24.80 39.86 29.16
C LEU A 19 25.48 39.84 27.78
N ALA A 20 26.48 40.68 27.55
CA ALA A 20 27.24 40.70 26.29
C ALA A 20 27.94 39.34 26.04
N ILE A 21 28.60 38.77 27.05
CA ILE A 21 29.24 37.45 26.93
C ILE A 21 28.19 36.36 26.67
N MET A 22 27.08 36.38 27.40
CA MET A 22 25.98 35.42 27.19
C MET A 22 25.38 35.54 25.80
N SER A 23 25.20 36.75 25.27
CA SER A 23 24.70 36.97 23.91
C SER A 23 25.64 36.43 22.85
N VAL A 24 26.95 36.67 22.98
CA VAL A 24 27.95 36.13 22.03
C VAL A 24 27.98 34.61 22.09
N PHE A 25 27.96 34.03 23.29
CA PHE A 25 27.95 32.58 23.45
C PHE A 25 26.66 31.95 22.88
N ALA A 26 25.50 32.53 23.19
CA ALA A 26 24.22 32.08 22.65
C ALA A 26 24.22 32.12 21.11
N ALA A 27 24.73 33.19 20.50
CA ALA A 27 24.82 33.33 19.04
C ALA A 27 25.66 32.21 18.40
N MET A 28 26.69 31.72 19.08
CA MET A 28 27.54 30.62 18.58
C MET A 28 26.91 29.23 18.77
N VAL A 29 26.14 29.00 19.83
CA VAL A 29 25.60 27.67 20.16
C VAL A 29 24.24 27.39 19.50
N VAL A 30 23.38 28.40 19.40
CA VAL A 30 22.00 28.26 18.91
C VAL A 30 21.91 27.60 17.51
N PRO A 31 22.74 27.96 16.50
CA PRO A 31 22.66 27.32 15.18
C PRO A 31 22.89 25.80 15.23
N ASN A 32 23.84 25.36 16.04
CA ASN A 32 24.16 23.93 16.19
C ASN A 32 23.06 23.18 16.95
N LEU A 33 22.44 23.81 17.94
CA LEU A 33 21.30 23.25 18.66
C LEU A 33 20.10 23.03 17.74
N ILE A 34 19.76 24.03 16.91
CA ILE A 34 18.65 23.93 15.95
C ILE A 34 18.89 22.78 14.97
N LYS A 35 20.09 22.70 14.39
CA LYS A 35 20.44 21.59 13.49
C LYS A 35 20.32 20.23 14.17
N ARG A 36 20.73 20.13 15.44
CA ARG A 36 20.62 18.88 16.21
C ARG A 36 19.18 18.50 16.54
N LEU A 37 18.33 19.49 16.80
CA LEU A 37 16.88 19.26 16.98
C LEU A 37 16.24 18.78 15.69
N ASP A 38 16.57 19.36 14.53
CA ASP A 38 16.04 18.92 13.24
C ASP A 38 16.41 17.47 12.93
N ILE A 39 17.66 17.06 13.16
CA ILE A 39 18.09 15.67 13.04
C ILE A 39 17.28 14.76 13.98
N SER A 40 17.07 15.19 15.23
CA SER A 40 16.26 14.42 16.19
C SER A 40 14.80 14.27 15.75
N TYR A 41 14.23 15.29 15.08
CA TYR A 41 12.89 15.20 14.49
C TYR A 41 12.86 14.24 13.30
N ALA A 42 13.90 14.25 12.45
CA ALA A 42 14.03 13.30 11.35
C ALA A 42 14.15 11.85 11.83
N ASP A 43 14.91 11.61 12.90
CA ASP A 43 15.02 10.29 13.52
C ASP A 43 13.68 9.81 14.11
N ALA A 44 12.96 10.70 14.80
CA ALA A 44 11.64 10.38 15.35
C ALA A 44 10.61 10.13 14.24
N GLU A 45 10.65 10.92 13.18
CA GLU A 45 9.79 10.76 12.02
C GLU A 45 10.09 9.46 11.27
N THR A 46 11.36 9.11 11.09
CA THR A 46 11.75 7.83 10.47
C THR A 46 11.18 6.63 11.22
N LYS A 47 11.22 6.65 12.57
CA LYS A 47 10.58 5.61 13.39
C LYS A 47 9.07 5.59 13.20
N THR A 48 8.44 6.75 13.13
CA THR A 48 6.99 6.87 12.91
C THR A 48 6.59 6.34 11.54
N LEU A 49 7.32 6.67 10.48
CA LEU A 49 7.09 6.16 9.14
C LEU A 49 7.30 4.64 9.05
N ASN A 50 8.25 4.08 9.79
CA ASN A 50 8.43 2.63 9.87
C ASN A 50 7.21 1.94 10.51
N ASN A 51 6.67 2.50 11.59
CA ASN A 51 5.44 1.98 12.20
C ASN A 51 4.24 2.11 11.23
N LEU A 52 4.09 3.24 10.56
CA LEU A 52 3.04 3.44 9.56
C LEU A 52 3.14 2.46 8.39
N ALA A 53 4.35 2.11 7.96
CA ALA A 53 4.56 1.10 6.93
C ALA A 53 4.08 -0.29 7.37
N LEU A 54 4.41 -0.71 8.60
CA LEU A 54 3.95 -1.99 9.16
C LEU A 54 2.42 -2.01 9.33
N ASP A 55 1.85 -0.92 9.83
CA ASP A 55 0.40 -0.78 9.97
C ASP A 55 -0.31 -0.84 8.62
N LEU A 56 0.28 -0.22 7.59
CA LEU A 56 -0.23 -0.27 6.22
C LEU A 56 -0.17 -1.69 5.64
N GLU A 57 0.94 -2.40 5.82
CA GLU A 57 1.07 -3.79 5.38
C GLU A 57 0.05 -4.70 6.08
N GLN A 58 -0.10 -4.57 7.39
CA GLN A 58 -1.10 -5.29 8.17
C GLN A 58 -2.53 -4.95 7.72
N TYR A 59 -2.80 -3.68 7.43
CA TYR A 59 -4.07 -3.22 6.88
C TYR A 59 -4.37 -3.90 5.55
N ILE A 60 -3.39 -3.90 4.63
CA ILE A 60 -3.52 -4.50 3.31
C ILE A 60 -3.80 -6.00 3.44
N LEU A 61 -3.07 -6.72 4.29
CA LEU A 61 -3.28 -8.15 4.52
C LEU A 61 -4.65 -8.47 5.15
N THR A 62 -5.07 -7.67 6.13
CA THR A 62 -6.31 -7.91 6.89
C THR A 62 -7.56 -7.56 6.08
N LYS A 63 -7.53 -6.41 5.38
CA LYS A 63 -8.67 -5.92 4.60
C LYS A 63 -8.62 -6.35 3.14
N ARG A 64 -7.51 -6.93 2.69
CA ARG A 64 -7.27 -7.35 1.30
C ARG A 64 -7.47 -6.22 0.29
N ARG A 65 -7.04 -5.02 0.70
CA ARG A 65 -7.28 -3.75 -0.01
C ARG A 65 -6.05 -2.89 0.02
N ILE A 66 -5.70 -2.30 -1.12
CA ILE A 66 -4.69 -1.25 -1.23
C ILE A 66 -5.42 0.06 -1.59
N PRO A 67 -5.22 1.11 -0.80
CA PRO A 67 -5.90 2.38 -1.03
C PRO A 67 -5.52 2.98 -2.38
N SER A 68 -6.47 3.64 -3.05
CA SER A 68 -6.16 4.49 -4.20
C SER A 68 -5.66 5.86 -3.72
N VAL A 69 -4.77 6.49 -4.49
CA VAL A 69 -4.23 7.84 -4.20
C VAL A 69 -4.61 8.83 -5.29
N ALA A 70 -5.71 8.60 -6.01
CA ALA A 70 -6.23 9.58 -6.96
C ALA A 70 -6.67 10.84 -6.19
N GLY A 71 -5.72 11.76 -5.99
CA GLY A 71 -5.88 13.04 -5.31
C GLY A 71 -5.57 12.93 -3.82
N GLY A 72 -4.39 13.40 -3.39
CA GLY A 72 -4.16 13.69 -1.97
C GLY A 72 -5.39 14.36 -1.37
N GLU A 73 -5.97 13.73 -0.35
CA GLU A 73 -7.33 13.95 0.17
C GLU A 73 -8.49 13.39 -0.68
N VAL A 74 -9.01 12.23 -0.22
CA VAL A 74 -10.44 11.89 -0.17
C VAL A 74 -11.19 11.68 -1.52
N LEU A 75 -11.94 10.57 -1.58
CA LEU A 75 -13.08 10.28 -2.49
C LEU A 75 -12.78 10.05 -3.98
N VAL A 76 -12.64 8.78 -4.34
CA VAL A 76 -13.45 8.25 -5.46
C VAL A 76 -14.04 6.90 -5.06
N THR A 77 -15.21 6.92 -4.44
CA THR A 77 -16.12 5.76 -4.37
C THR A 77 -17.01 5.77 -5.61
N PRO A 78 -16.99 4.76 -6.48
CA PRO A 78 -18.12 4.45 -7.32
C PRO A 78 -19.21 3.81 -6.45
N VAL A 79 -20.39 4.45 -6.46
CA VAL A 79 -21.72 4.06 -5.96
C VAL A 79 -21.79 2.90 -4.95
N GLY A 80 -22.05 3.23 -3.68
CA GLY A 80 -22.76 2.34 -2.74
C GLY A 80 -22.05 1.94 -1.44
N ALA A 81 -20.76 2.25 -1.26
CA ALA A 81 -20.06 1.94 -0.01
C ALA A 81 -19.66 3.21 0.73
N VAL A 82 -20.18 3.37 1.95
CA VAL A 82 -19.69 4.32 2.95
C VAL A 82 -18.30 3.83 3.39
N ALA A 83 -17.25 4.21 2.66
CA ALA A 83 -15.88 4.06 3.10
C ALA A 83 -15.29 5.46 3.23
N GLY A 84 -14.92 5.83 4.45
CA GLY A 84 -14.19 7.07 4.72
C GLY A 84 -12.82 7.05 4.02
N PRO A 85 -12.09 8.18 4.00
CA PRO A 85 -10.76 8.19 3.45
C PRO A 85 -9.87 7.15 4.16
N TRP A 86 -9.04 6.44 3.40
CA TRP A 86 -8.32 5.25 3.87
C TRP A 86 -7.47 5.46 5.14
N PHE A 87 -7.04 6.69 5.43
CA PHE A 87 -6.32 7.01 6.67
C PHE A 87 -7.20 6.88 7.92
N GLN A 88 -8.52 7.04 7.82
CA GLN A 88 -9.46 6.75 8.92
C GLN A 88 -9.56 5.25 9.17
N GLU A 89 -9.58 4.46 8.10
CA GLU A 89 -9.59 3.00 8.17
C GLU A 89 -8.24 2.44 8.66
N LEU A 90 -7.13 3.08 8.28
CA LEU A 90 -5.80 2.79 8.84
C LEU A 90 -5.74 3.18 10.31
N ALA A 91 -6.25 4.35 10.71
CA ALA A 91 -6.30 4.76 12.10
C ALA A 91 -7.14 3.84 12.98
N ALA A 92 -8.17 3.18 12.41
CA ALA A 92 -8.95 2.18 13.13
C ALA A 92 -8.16 0.88 13.41
N GLN A 93 -7.07 0.64 12.67
CA GLN A 93 -6.21 -0.55 12.83
C GLN A 93 -4.85 -0.24 13.47
N SER A 94 -4.37 0.98 13.31
CA SER A 94 -3.17 1.49 13.95
C SER A 94 -3.46 1.91 15.40
N ALA A 95 -2.43 1.91 16.23
CA ALA A 95 -2.49 2.59 17.54
C ALA A 95 -2.36 4.12 17.41
N LEU A 96 -2.11 4.66 16.21
CA LEU A 96 -1.95 6.08 15.96
C LEU A 96 -3.28 6.78 15.63
N PRO A 97 -3.53 7.98 16.17
CA PRO A 97 -4.70 8.76 15.79
C PRO A 97 -4.61 9.24 14.33
N PRO A 98 -5.75 9.50 13.65
CA PRO A 98 -5.77 9.91 12.24
C PRO A 98 -4.88 11.11 11.92
N THR A 99 -4.79 12.08 12.82
CA THR A 99 -3.92 13.26 12.69
C THR A 99 -2.44 12.89 12.65
N LYS A 100 -2.02 11.89 13.43
CA LYS A 100 -0.64 11.37 13.44
C LYS A 100 -0.34 10.47 12.26
N ILE A 101 -1.31 10.12 11.43
CA ILE A 101 -1.11 9.45 10.13
C ILE A 101 -0.99 10.50 9.04
N GLN A 102 -1.89 11.49 9.06
CA GLN A 102 -1.93 12.57 8.08
C GLN A 102 -0.77 13.55 8.23
N GLN A 103 -0.33 13.84 9.46
CA GLN A 103 0.65 14.88 9.76
C GLN A 103 1.81 14.38 10.61
N ASN A 104 2.97 15.00 10.42
CA ASN A 104 4.13 14.80 11.27
C ASN A 104 4.06 15.64 12.57
N GLU A 105 5.09 15.51 13.41
CA GLU A 105 5.18 16.22 14.69
C GLU A 105 5.22 17.76 14.55
N LYS A 106 5.54 18.27 13.36
CA LYS A 106 5.53 19.70 13.04
C LYS A 106 4.21 20.18 12.41
N GLY A 107 3.20 19.30 12.30
CA GLY A 107 1.89 19.61 11.74
C GLY A 107 1.84 19.68 10.21
N ILE A 108 2.88 19.21 9.53
CA ILE A 108 2.94 19.18 8.06
C ILE A 108 2.37 17.87 7.56
N ASN A 109 1.53 17.94 6.51
CA ASN A 109 0.90 16.77 5.92
C ASN A 109 1.95 15.84 5.27
N ARG A 110 1.89 14.55 5.59
CA ARG A 110 2.59 13.48 4.88
C ARG A 110 1.90 13.22 3.55
N ILE A 111 2.69 12.90 2.55
CA ILE A 111 2.19 12.57 1.21
C ILE A 111 2.48 11.10 0.94
N TYR A 112 1.46 10.41 0.44
CA TYR A 112 1.52 9.00 0.09
C TYR A 112 1.54 8.90 -1.43
N TYR A 113 2.67 8.49 -1.99
CA TYR A 113 2.81 8.25 -3.42
C TYR A 113 2.69 6.76 -3.69
N ILE A 114 1.85 6.40 -4.66
CA ILE A 114 1.77 5.05 -5.20
C ILE A 114 2.38 5.10 -6.60
N ASP A 115 3.12 4.05 -6.94
CA ASP A 115 3.69 3.92 -8.27
C ASP A 115 2.56 3.92 -9.32
N PRO A 116 2.53 4.86 -10.29
CA PRO A 116 1.54 4.82 -11.36
C PRO A 116 1.65 3.54 -12.20
N GLY A 117 2.82 2.93 -12.26
CA GLY A 117 3.07 1.63 -12.91
C GLY A 117 2.74 0.42 -12.05
N PHE A 118 1.97 0.56 -10.96
CA PHE A 118 1.58 -0.56 -10.09
C PHE A 118 0.97 -1.71 -10.89
N PHE A 119 0.06 -1.40 -11.81
CA PHE A 119 -0.52 -2.30 -12.80
C PHE A 119 -0.24 -1.78 -14.22
N THR A 120 -0.26 -2.67 -15.22
CA THR A 120 0.07 -2.36 -16.63
C THR A 120 -0.97 -1.50 -17.39
N LEU A 121 -1.88 -0.82 -16.69
CA LEU A 121 -2.85 0.09 -17.29
C LEU A 121 -2.28 1.51 -17.19
N GLY A 122 -1.93 2.13 -18.32
CA GLY A 122 -1.26 3.44 -18.40
C GLY A 122 -2.08 4.62 -17.85
N GLY A 123 -2.27 4.68 -16.53
CA GLY A 123 -3.03 5.69 -15.79
C GLY A 123 -2.73 5.66 -14.29
N ALA A 124 -3.40 6.52 -13.51
CA ALA A 124 -3.24 6.56 -12.06
C ALA A 124 -3.77 5.27 -11.41
N PHE A 125 -3.07 4.77 -10.39
CA PHE A 125 -3.52 3.63 -9.61
C PHE A 125 -4.88 3.91 -8.95
N LEU A 126 -5.91 3.17 -9.38
CA LEU A 126 -7.29 3.34 -8.90
C LEU A 126 -7.61 2.53 -7.64
N GLY A 127 -6.61 1.91 -7.02
CA GLY A 127 -6.78 1.05 -5.85
C GLY A 127 -6.79 -0.43 -6.20
N TYR A 128 -6.63 -1.27 -5.18
CA TYR A 128 -6.83 -2.71 -5.25
C TYR A 128 -7.83 -3.09 -4.18
N ASP A 129 -8.86 -3.85 -4.51
CA ASP A 129 -9.81 -4.43 -3.56
C ASP A 129 -10.17 -5.85 -3.97
N GLN A 130 -9.55 -6.82 -3.30
CA GLN A 130 -9.82 -8.23 -3.53
C GLN A 130 -11.24 -8.63 -3.16
N ASN A 131 -11.95 -7.81 -2.39
CA ASN A 131 -13.32 -8.04 -2.00
C ASN A 131 -14.30 -7.32 -2.92
N ALA A 132 -13.86 -6.54 -3.90
CA ALA A 132 -14.80 -5.87 -4.79
C ALA A 132 -15.30 -6.83 -5.87
N ALA A 133 -16.61 -6.78 -6.13
CA ALA A 133 -17.19 -7.54 -7.23
C ALA A 133 -16.40 -7.30 -8.52
N ALA A 134 -16.07 -8.36 -9.26
CA ALA A 134 -15.49 -8.25 -10.58
C ALA A 134 -16.51 -7.60 -11.54
N VAL A 135 -16.52 -6.27 -11.62
CA VAL A 135 -17.39 -5.51 -12.53
C VAL A 135 -16.56 -5.05 -13.71
N ALA A 136 -17.02 -5.38 -14.92
CA ALA A 136 -16.31 -5.16 -16.19
C ALA A 136 -16.01 -3.69 -16.56
N ALA A 137 -16.28 -2.70 -15.69
CA ALA A 137 -16.14 -1.28 -16.02
C ALA A 137 -15.48 -0.38 -14.95
N VAL A 138 -15.14 -0.89 -13.75
CA VAL A 138 -14.30 -0.17 -12.77
C VAL A 138 -13.41 -1.20 -12.02
N PRO A 139 -12.08 -1.01 -11.92
CA PRO A 139 -11.10 -2.10 -11.87
C PRO A 139 -10.66 -2.46 -10.45
N THR A 140 -11.61 -2.61 -9.53
CA THR A 140 -11.27 -2.86 -8.12
C THR A 140 -10.75 -4.28 -7.87
N PHE A 141 -11.12 -5.25 -8.71
CA PHE A 141 -10.43 -6.55 -8.80
C PHE A 141 -9.55 -6.59 -10.05
N PRO A 142 -8.28 -6.15 -9.98
CA PRO A 142 -7.41 -6.14 -11.15
C PRO A 142 -7.00 -7.56 -11.54
N ILE A 143 -7.42 -7.95 -12.73
CA ILE A 143 -6.95 -9.14 -13.46
C ILE A 143 -5.60 -8.89 -14.16
N ALA A 144 -5.05 -7.68 -14.06
CA ALA A 144 -3.76 -7.32 -14.62
C ALA A 144 -2.63 -7.70 -13.66
N ALA A 145 -1.52 -8.17 -14.21
CA ALA A 145 -0.31 -8.47 -13.45
C ALA A 145 0.21 -7.21 -12.73
N PRO A 146 0.49 -7.29 -11.42
CA PRO A 146 1.28 -6.27 -10.75
C PRO A 146 2.63 -6.16 -11.46
N ASN A 147 3.02 -4.95 -11.84
CA ASN A 147 4.30 -4.68 -12.51
C ASN A 147 5.29 -4.08 -11.52
N SER A 148 4.88 -3.02 -10.83
CA SER A 148 5.71 -2.34 -9.83
C SER A 148 4.91 -1.97 -8.59
N PRO A 149 4.50 -2.97 -7.78
CA PRO A 149 3.68 -2.75 -6.60
C PRO A 149 4.50 -2.06 -5.49
N ARG A 150 4.56 -0.73 -5.54
CA ARG A 150 5.40 0.09 -4.66
C ARG A 150 4.64 1.30 -4.14
N ILE A 151 4.92 1.66 -2.89
CA ILE A 151 4.36 2.82 -2.20
C ILE A 151 5.50 3.57 -1.51
N MET A 152 5.42 4.90 -1.51
CA MET A 152 6.31 5.76 -0.74
C MET A 152 5.50 6.66 0.18
N ILE A 153 5.92 6.75 1.44
CA ILE A 153 5.45 7.76 2.38
C ILE A 153 6.53 8.84 2.46
N VAL A 154 6.16 10.07 2.14
CA VAL A 154 7.07 11.19 2.12
C VAL A 154 6.62 12.20 3.17
N SER A 155 7.52 12.52 4.10
CA SER A 155 7.29 13.50 5.16
C SER A 155 8.30 14.63 5.05
N ASP A 156 7.80 15.87 5.13
CA ASP A 156 8.62 17.07 5.13
C ASP A 156 8.58 17.74 6.50
N LEU A 157 9.73 17.90 7.13
CA LEU A 157 9.91 18.55 8.43
C LEU A 157 10.03 20.07 8.32
N GLN A 158 9.98 20.61 7.10
CA GLN A 158 9.92 22.04 6.85
C GLN A 158 8.80 22.33 5.84
N PRO A 159 8.11 23.47 5.92
CA PRO A 159 7.14 23.82 4.89
C PRO A 159 7.84 23.92 3.54
N ALA A 160 7.40 23.11 2.57
CA ALA A 160 7.97 23.16 1.24
C ALA A 160 7.76 24.56 0.62
N ALA A 161 8.81 25.13 0.04
CA ALA A 161 8.75 26.45 -0.60
C ALA A 161 7.73 26.50 -1.76
N VAL A 162 7.40 25.35 -2.34
CA VAL A 162 6.38 25.14 -3.38
C VAL A 162 5.55 23.92 -2.98
N ALA A 163 4.24 23.94 -3.28
CA ALA A 163 3.39 22.79 -3.04
C ALA A 163 3.87 21.57 -3.86
N ARG A 164 3.97 20.41 -3.20
CA ARG A 164 4.32 19.15 -3.87
C ARG A 164 3.15 18.64 -4.71
N PRO A 165 3.42 17.99 -5.86
CA PRO A 165 2.35 17.44 -6.69
C PRO A 165 1.61 16.33 -5.94
N ALA A 166 0.29 16.28 -6.15
CA ALA A 166 -0.57 15.27 -5.53
C ALA A 166 -0.33 13.85 -6.10
N ALA A 167 0.18 13.74 -7.32
CA ALA A 167 0.56 12.50 -7.96
C ALA A 167 1.87 12.68 -8.75
N LEU A 168 2.69 11.64 -8.82
CA LEU A 168 3.91 11.61 -9.62
C LEU A 168 3.64 10.85 -10.91
N THR A 169 4.33 11.21 -12.00
CA THR A 169 4.43 10.33 -13.18
C THR A 169 5.32 9.13 -12.86
N ALA A 170 5.23 8.05 -13.65
CA ALA A 170 6.08 6.87 -13.43
C ALA A 170 7.58 7.24 -13.40
N ALA A 171 8.04 8.11 -14.30
CA ALA A 171 9.44 8.56 -14.32
C ALA A 171 9.82 9.37 -13.07
N GLN A 172 8.93 10.26 -12.59
CA GLN A 172 9.16 11.01 -11.36
C GLN A 172 9.17 10.09 -10.13
N PHE A 173 8.25 9.12 -10.07
CA PHE A 173 8.19 8.13 -8.99
C PHE A 173 9.48 7.30 -8.96
N GLN A 174 9.90 6.76 -10.11
CA GLN A 174 11.15 5.99 -10.21
C GLN A 174 12.36 6.81 -9.77
N ALA A 175 12.46 8.06 -10.20
CA ALA A 175 13.57 8.91 -9.82
C ALA A 175 13.58 9.25 -8.32
N VAL A 176 12.44 9.26 -7.63
CA VAL A 176 12.38 9.40 -6.15
C VAL A 176 12.66 8.07 -5.46
N TRP A 177 12.21 6.97 -6.05
CA TRP A 177 12.41 5.61 -5.57
C TRP A 177 13.89 5.22 -5.59
N ASP A 178 14.57 5.42 -6.73
CA ASP A 178 15.95 5.05 -7.00
C ASP A 178 16.97 6.11 -6.56
N GLN A 179 16.57 7.11 -5.77
CA GLN A 179 17.50 8.15 -5.34
C GLN A 179 18.73 7.51 -4.68
N PRO A 180 19.94 7.75 -5.22
CA PRO A 180 21.12 7.58 -4.40
C PRO A 180 20.99 8.57 -3.23
N GLN A 181 21.65 8.30 -2.09
CA GLN A 181 21.63 9.20 -0.93
C GLN A 181 21.96 10.69 -1.26
N GLN A 182 22.47 10.98 -2.47
CA GLN A 182 22.55 12.32 -3.06
C GLN A 182 22.29 12.27 -4.60
N GLY A 183 21.05 12.42 -5.06
CA GLY A 183 20.73 12.56 -6.48
C GLY A 183 19.26 12.85 -6.74
N ASN A 184 18.95 14.00 -7.34
CA ASN A 184 17.60 14.55 -7.47
C ASN A 184 16.92 14.16 -8.81
N PRO A 185 15.64 13.76 -8.83
CA PRO A 185 14.79 13.84 -10.02
C PRO A 185 14.74 15.26 -10.58
N ALA A 186 15.27 15.48 -11.78
CA ALA A 186 15.20 16.78 -12.46
C ALA A 186 13.77 17.24 -12.85
N ALA A 187 12.70 16.54 -12.45
CA ALA A 187 11.35 16.77 -12.97
C ALA A 187 10.21 16.81 -11.93
N ALA A 188 10.44 16.55 -10.64
CA ALA A 188 9.43 16.80 -9.59
C ALA A 188 9.62 18.23 -9.08
N LEU A 189 8.63 19.11 -9.25
CA LEU A 189 8.66 20.48 -8.73
C LEU A 189 7.75 20.56 -7.49
N PRO A 190 8.27 20.93 -6.31
CA PRO A 190 9.69 21.04 -5.95
C PRO A 190 10.38 19.66 -5.86
N PRO A 191 11.71 19.62 -5.97
CA PRO A 191 12.52 18.43 -5.74
C PRO A 191 12.16 17.72 -4.44
N ILE A 192 11.74 16.46 -4.53
CA ILE A 192 11.62 15.59 -3.36
C ILE A 192 12.98 14.94 -3.20
N VAL A 193 13.86 15.47 -2.36
CA VAL A 193 15.21 14.91 -2.13
C VAL A 193 15.33 14.50 -0.68
N GLU A 194 15.66 13.24 -0.43
CA GLU A 194 15.86 12.72 0.92
C GLU A 194 17.04 13.42 1.62
N GLY A 195 16.89 13.76 2.90
CA GLY A 195 17.90 14.50 3.66
C GLY A 195 17.42 14.88 5.06
N ASP A 196 18.06 15.88 5.67
CA ASP A 196 17.77 16.30 7.07
C ASP A 196 16.31 16.75 7.29
N SER A 197 15.65 17.30 6.25
CA SER A 197 14.27 17.78 6.33
C SER A 197 13.25 16.84 5.70
N VAL A 198 13.63 16.02 4.73
CA VAL A 198 12.69 15.17 3.98
C VAL A 198 13.02 13.71 4.26
N VAL A 199 12.08 13.01 4.89
CA VAL A 199 12.21 11.59 5.20
C VAL A 199 11.29 10.80 4.27
N ILE A 200 11.83 9.74 3.66
CA ILE A 200 11.10 8.90 2.70
C ILE A 200 11.09 7.46 3.18
N LYS A 201 9.90 6.90 3.39
CA LYS A 201 9.73 5.47 3.63
C LYS A 201 9.25 4.78 2.36
N ARG A 202 10.07 3.88 1.84
CA ARG A 202 9.79 3.05 0.66
C ARG A 202 9.22 1.70 1.11
N ILE A 203 8.16 1.26 0.46
CA ILE A 203 7.44 0.01 0.75
C ILE A 203 7.25 -0.74 -0.57
N ASN A 204 7.75 -1.97 -0.62
CA ASN A 204 7.61 -2.85 -1.77
C ASN A 204 6.58 -3.94 -1.44
N LEU A 205 5.53 -4.05 -2.24
CA LEU A 205 4.40 -4.95 -2.03
C LEU A 205 4.42 -6.15 -2.98
N SER A 206 5.51 -6.39 -3.72
CA SER A 206 5.59 -7.50 -4.69
C SER A 206 5.33 -8.86 -4.06
N TYR A 207 5.76 -9.07 -2.81
CA TYR A 207 5.58 -10.33 -2.09
C TYR A 207 4.13 -10.61 -1.69
N LEU A 208 3.25 -9.59 -1.73
CA LEU A 208 1.84 -9.75 -1.38
C LEU A 208 1.01 -10.37 -2.49
N PHE A 209 1.52 -10.45 -3.72
CA PHE A 209 0.74 -10.94 -4.86
C PHE A 209 1.20 -12.33 -5.27
N ASN A 210 0.32 -13.31 -5.08
CA ASN A 210 0.49 -14.65 -5.60
C ASN A 210 -0.33 -14.82 -6.87
N HIS A 211 0.27 -15.45 -7.86
CA HIS A 211 -0.37 -15.71 -9.15
C HIS A 211 -1.14 -17.02 -9.11
N VAL A 212 -2.43 -16.94 -9.43
CA VAL A 212 -3.32 -18.09 -9.58
C VAL A 212 -3.83 -18.12 -11.00
N LEU A 213 -3.56 -19.23 -11.68
CA LEU A 213 -3.97 -19.47 -13.07
C LEU A 213 -5.15 -20.45 -13.09
N LEU A 214 -6.29 -20.00 -13.58
CA LEU A 214 -7.47 -20.85 -13.76
C LEU A 214 -7.75 -21.02 -15.26
N GLN A 215 -7.80 -22.26 -15.73
CA GLN A 215 -8.05 -22.54 -17.14
C GLN A 215 -9.25 -23.48 -17.28
N ASN A 216 -10.16 -23.14 -18.19
CA ASN A 216 -11.24 -24.02 -18.59
C ASN A 216 -10.96 -24.55 -20.00
N ASN A 217 -10.74 -25.86 -20.12
CA ASN A 217 -10.47 -26.52 -21.39
C ASN A 217 -11.73 -27.13 -22.03
N VAL A 218 -12.89 -26.99 -21.39
CA VAL A 218 -14.13 -27.62 -21.83
C VAL A 218 -15.11 -26.56 -22.37
N ASN A 219 -15.75 -26.88 -23.50
CA ASN A 219 -16.80 -26.05 -24.07
C ASN A 219 -18.14 -26.38 -23.41
N ASN A 220 -18.48 -25.64 -22.37
CA ASN A 220 -19.69 -25.90 -21.56
C ASN A 220 -20.78 -24.87 -21.81
N VAL A 221 -22.05 -25.28 -21.85
CA VAL A 221 -23.18 -24.32 -21.89
C VAL A 221 -23.26 -23.54 -20.57
N LEU A 222 -22.91 -24.18 -19.46
CA LEU A 222 -22.84 -23.60 -18.12
C LEU A 222 -21.41 -23.71 -17.62
N ALA A 223 -20.62 -22.65 -17.76
CA ALA A 223 -19.19 -22.70 -17.47
C ALA A 223 -18.88 -23.09 -16.02
N PRO A 224 -17.72 -23.73 -15.74
CA PRO A 224 -17.21 -23.85 -14.38
C PRO A 224 -16.98 -22.44 -13.80
N SER A 225 -16.96 -22.35 -12.48
CA SER A 225 -16.85 -21.04 -11.81
C SER A 225 -15.92 -21.09 -10.62
N TYR A 226 -15.48 -19.92 -10.17
CA TYR A 226 -14.66 -19.77 -8.99
C TYR A 226 -15.21 -18.68 -8.07
N ARG A 227 -14.88 -18.77 -6.80
CA ARG A 227 -15.15 -17.72 -5.82
C ARG A 227 -13.90 -17.42 -5.03
N VAL A 228 -13.60 -16.15 -4.89
CA VAL A 228 -12.57 -15.64 -4.00
C VAL A 228 -13.21 -15.25 -2.67
N GLU A 229 -12.58 -15.61 -1.57
CA GLU A 229 -13.02 -15.23 -0.23
C GLU A 229 -13.13 -13.71 -0.06
N GLY A 230 -14.23 -13.27 0.56
CA GLY A 230 -14.52 -11.86 0.84
C GLY A 230 -15.33 -11.14 -0.24
N GLN A 231 -15.53 -11.77 -1.41
CA GLN A 231 -16.34 -11.23 -2.50
C GLN A 231 -17.85 -11.17 -2.12
N PRO A 232 -18.51 -10.00 -2.24
CA PRO A 232 -19.94 -9.80 -1.97
C PRO A 232 -20.82 -10.27 -3.13
N VAL A 233 -20.27 -11.09 -4.04
CA VAL A 233 -21.02 -11.61 -5.18
C VAL A 233 -21.90 -12.76 -4.69
N ALA A 234 -23.19 -12.68 -5.02
CA ALA A 234 -24.19 -13.69 -4.63
C ALA A 234 -23.94 -15.05 -5.30
N ALA A 235 -23.31 -15.06 -6.47
CA ALA A 235 -22.96 -16.25 -7.24
C ALA A 235 -21.45 -16.30 -7.55
N PRO A 236 -20.84 -17.49 -7.69
CA PRO A 236 -19.47 -17.65 -8.19
C PRO A 236 -19.27 -17.03 -9.58
N ILE A 237 -18.05 -16.58 -9.86
CA ILE A 237 -17.66 -15.96 -11.13
C ILE A 237 -17.42 -17.06 -12.17
N LEU A 238 -18.15 -16.99 -13.28
CA LEU A 238 -18.00 -17.93 -14.39
C LEU A 238 -16.64 -17.75 -15.08
N LEU A 239 -15.99 -18.86 -15.39
CA LEU A 239 -14.78 -18.85 -16.21
C LEU A 239 -15.15 -18.71 -17.69
N PRO A 240 -14.30 -18.05 -18.50
CA PRO A 240 -14.47 -18.03 -19.94
C PRO A 240 -14.57 -19.46 -20.50
N ASN A 241 -15.50 -19.66 -21.43
CA ASN A 241 -15.60 -20.91 -22.17
C ASN A 241 -14.59 -20.97 -23.33
N ALA A 242 -14.20 -22.18 -23.65
CA ALA A 242 -13.22 -22.57 -24.66
C ALA A 242 -13.49 -22.11 -26.12
N ALA A 243 -14.63 -21.48 -26.43
CA ALA A 243 -15.05 -21.23 -27.81
C ALA A 243 -14.28 -20.08 -28.52
N ALA A 244 -13.47 -19.29 -27.81
CA ALA A 244 -12.68 -18.21 -28.40
C ALA A 244 -11.34 -18.05 -27.68
N ALA A 245 -10.36 -18.87 -28.09
CA ALA A 245 -9.03 -19.00 -27.50
C ALA A 245 -9.06 -19.49 -26.04
N MET A 246 -8.26 -20.50 -25.73
CA MET A 246 -8.05 -21.05 -24.39
C MET A 246 -7.35 -20.02 -23.50
N VAL A 247 -8.00 -18.89 -23.20
CA VAL A 247 -7.40 -17.79 -22.45
C VAL A 247 -7.47 -18.16 -20.96
N PRO A 248 -6.33 -18.41 -20.32
CA PRO A 248 -6.31 -18.61 -18.89
C PRO A 248 -6.81 -17.35 -18.18
N THR A 249 -7.51 -17.54 -17.08
CA THR A 249 -7.86 -16.43 -16.17
C THR A 249 -6.74 -16.27 -15.15
N ASP A 250 -5.99 -15.19 -15.30
CA ASP A 250 -4.96 -14.77 -14.35
C ASP A 250 -5.58 -14.03 -13.16
N LEU A 251 -5.26 -14.48 -11.96
CA LEU A 251 -5.67 -13.86 -10.71
C LEU A 251 -4.43 -13.54 -9.88
N TYR A 252 -4.37 -12.33 -9.33
CA TYR A 252 -3.29 -11.92 -8.43
C TYR A 252 -3.89 -11.68 -7.04
N LEU A 253 -3.68 -12.64 -6.15
CA LEU A 253 -4.36 -12.74 -4.86
C LEU A 253 -3.37 -12.66 -3.70
N MET A 254 -3.84 -12.13 -2.57
CA MET A 254 -3.04 -12.06 -1.35
C MET A 254 -2.87 -13.43 -0.69
N PRO A 255 -1.74 -13.67 -0.01
CA PRO A 255 -1.51 -14.92 0.71
C PRO A 255 -2.61 -15.19 1.74
N GLY A 256 -2.91 -16.47 1.96
CA GLY A 256 -3.98 -16.91 2.87
C GLY A 256 -5.40 -16.68 2.33
N THR A 257 -5.55 -16.19 1.10
CA THR A 257 -6.86 -16.10 0.44
C THR A 257 -7.37 -17.48 0.11
N ARG A 258 -8.61 -17.77 0.50
CA ARG A 258 -9.31 -18.99 0.09
C ARG A 258 -9.97 -18.82 -1.28
N VAL A 259 -9.75 -19.79 -2.17
CA VAL A 259 -10.38 -19.87 -3.49
C VAL A 259 -11.16 -21.16 -3.59
N SER A 260 -12.45 -21.04 -3.88
CA SER A 260 -13.38 -22.15 -4.04
C SER A 260 -13.67 -22.34 -5.53
N LEU A 261 -13.49 -23.57 -6.04
CA LEU A 261 -13.68 -23.95 -7.43
C LEU A 261 -14.92 -24.84 -7.56
N TYR A 262 -15.82 -24.44 -8.44
CA TYR A 262 -17.11 -25.08 -8.66
C TYR A 262 -17.14 -25.78 -10.02
N ALA A 263 -17.88 -26.88 -10.08
CA ALA A 263 -18.21 -27.56 -11.33
C ALA A 263 -19.07 -26.69 -12.24
N GLU A 264 -19.15 -27.10 -13.50
CA GLU A 264 -20.21 -26.67 -14.41
C GLU A 264 -21.61 -27.00 -13.87
N GLY A 265 -22.60 -26.16 -14.20
CA GLY A 265 -24.00 -26.41 -13.86
C GLY A 265 -24.79 -25.15 -13.49
N ALA A 266 -26.12 -25.29 -13.47
CA ALA A 266 -27.02 -24.18 -13.11
C ALA A 266 -26.97 -23.87 -11.61
N VAL A 267 -26.65 -24.90 -10.82
CA VAL A 267 -26.35 -24.79 -9.39
C VAL A 267 -24.86 -25.11 -9.23
N PRO A 268 -24.02 -24.16 -8.82
CA PRO A 268 -22.59 -24.37 -8.70
C PRO A 268 -22.30 -25.37 -7.57
N VAL A 269 -21.75 -26.53 -7.90
CA VAL A 269 -21.34 -27.56 -6.93
C VAL A 269 -19.86 -27.39 -6.61
N LEU A 270 -19.52 -27.21 -5.34
CA LEU A 270 -18.12 -27.09 -4.90
C LEU A 270 -17.39 -28.40 -5.16
N GLN A 271 -16.29 -28.35 -5.93
CA GLN A 271 -15.44 -29.52 -6.17
C GLN A 271 -14.12 -29.43 -5.41
N GLN A 272 -13.54 -28.23 -5.32
CA GLN A 272 -12.24 -28.03 -4.72
C GLN A 272 -12.15 -26.69 -4.02
N GLU A 273 -11.40 -26.66 -2.92
CA GLU A 273 -11.03 -25.44 -2.24
C GLU A 273 -9.54 -25.47 -1.92
N PHE A 274 -8.87 -24.33 -2.03
CA PHE A 274 -7.46 -24.21 -1.69
C PHE A 274 -7.16 -22.85 -1.10
N LEU A 275 -6.06 -22.79 -0.35
CA LEU A 275 -5.49 -21.55 0.15
C LEU A 275 -4.34 -21.11 -0.77
N VAL A 276 -4.34 -19.83 -1.12
CA VAL A 276 -3.29 -19.23 -1.94
C VAL A 276 -2.09 -18.92 -1.05
N ASN A 277 -1.00 -19.67 -1.21
CA ASN A 277 0.27 -19.45 -0.49
C ASN A 277 1.47 -19.29 -1.44
N GLY A 278 1.23 -19.26 -2.74
CA GLY A 278 2.24 -19.23 -3.79
C GLY A 278 1.58 -19.36 -5.16
N PHE A 279 2.37 -19.69 -6.19
CA PHE A 279 1.84 -19.98 -7.51
C PHE A 279 0.90 -21.21 -7.45
N ALA A 280 -0.29 -21.07 -8.01
CA ALA A 280 -1.23 -22.17 -8.15
C ALA A 280 -1.84 -22.18 -9.55
N SER A 281 -1.85 -23.35 -10.19
CA SER A 281 -2.46 -23.52 -11.50
C SER A 281 -3.46 -24.66 -11.45
N TYR A 282 -4.68 -24.36 -11.89
CA TYR A 282 -5.77 -25.31 -12.00
C TYR A 282 -6.34 -25.30 -13.40
N ARG A 283 -6.57 -26.50 -13.92
CA ARG A 283 -7.27 -26.71 -15.18
C ARG A 283 -8.55 -27.50 -14.94
N TYR A 284 -9.61 -27.08 -15.59
CA TYR A 284 -10.87 -27.80 -15.66
C TYR A 284 -10.89 -28.57 -16.99
N ASP A 285 -10.96 -29.89 -16.92
CA ASP A 285 -10.80 -30.78 -18.07
C ASP A 285 -11.71 -32.00 -17.96
N GLN A 286 -11.94 -32.66 -19.10
CA GLN A 286 -12.67 -33.91 -19.17
C GLN A 286 -11.75 -35.09 -18.84
N VAL A 287 -12.21 -35.96 -17.95
CA VAL A 287 -11.47 -37.12 -17.48
C VAL A 287 -11.47 -38.20 -18.57
N VAL A 288 -10.28 -38.60 -19.03
CA VAL A 288 -10.12 -39.60 -20.12
C VAL A 288 -9.83 -41.01 -19.58
N ALA A 289 -9.33 -41.13 -18.35
CA ALA A 289 -9.08 -42.39 -17.65
C ALA A 289 -9.36 -42.19 -16.15
N PRO A 290 -9.60 -43.23 -15.34
CA PRO A 290 -9.85 -43.06 -13.91
C PRO A 290 -8.67 -42.35 -13.25
N VAL A 291 -8.90 -41.13 -12.76
CA VAL A 291 -7.91 -40.36 -12.00
C VAL A 291 -8.48 -39.97 -10.66
N LEU A 292 -7.59 -39.81 -9.69
CA LEU A 292 -7.92 -39.13 -8.45
C LEU A 292 -8.03 -37.63 -8.75
N ASN A 293 -9.15 -37.01 -8.41
CA ASN A 293 -9.21 -35.55 -8.37
C ASN A 293 -8.33 -35.00 -7.24
N ALA A 294 -8.19 -33.68 -7.17
CA ALA A 294 -7.41 -33.04 -6.13
C ALA A 294 -7.93 -33.28 -4.69
N ALA A 295 -9.14 -33.82 -4.52
CA ALA A 295 -9.72 -34.23 -3.23
C ALA A 295 -9.54 -35.73 -2.92
N GLY A 296 -8.83 -36.48 -3.77
CA GLY A 296 -8.56 -37.91 -3.56
C GLY A 296 -9.72 -38.85 -3.92
N ALA A 297 -10.77 -38.36 -4.59
CA ALA A 297 -11.87 -39.18 -5.08
C ALA A 297 -11.60 -39.68 -6.50
N VAL A 298 -11.99 -40.93 -6.79
CA VAL A 298 -11.93 -41.49 -8.14
C VAL A 298 -12.97 -40.80 -9.01
N VAL A 299 -12.51 -40.13 -10.06
CA VAL A 299 -13.38 -39.55 -11.08
C VAL A 299 -13.46 -40.51 -12.25
N THR A 300 -14.67 -40.85 -12.68
CA THR A 300 -14.88 -41.80 -13.77
C THR A 300 -14.63 -41.15 -15.13
N PRO A 301 -14.16 -41.91 -16.13
CA PRO A 301 -14.02 -41.41 -17.50
C PRO A 301 -15.33 -40.77 -18.00
N GLY A 302 -15.21 -39.62 -18.65
CA GLY A 302 -16.33 -38.85 -19.19
C GLY A 302 -16.88 -37.75 -18.26
N GLN A 303 -16.47 -37.70 -16.99
CA GLN A 303 -16.79 -36.59 -16.09
C GLN A 303 -15.82 -35.42 -16.26
N ASN A 304 -16.25 -34.21 -15.93
CA ASN A 304 -15.40 -33.02 -15.92
C ASN A 304 -14.99 -32.68 -14.48
N ALA A 305 -13.72 -32.34 -14.28
CA ALA A 305 -13.18 -32.07 -12.95
C ALA A 305 -12.04 -31.05 -12.98
N TRP A 306 -11.80 -30.47 -11.80
CA TRP A 306 -10.63 -29.66 -11.52
C TRP A 306 -9.39 -30.52 -11.27
N PHE A 307 -8.30 -30.17 -11.96
CA PHE A 307 -6.98 -30.74 -11.79
C PHE A 307 -5.98 -29.66 -11.45
N ARG A 308 -5.06 -29.98 -10.54
CA ARG A 308 -3.90 -29.14 -10.26
C ARG A 308 -2.79 -29.50 -11.26
N ASN A 309 -2.19 -28.50 -11.89
CA ASN A 309 -0.98 -28.68 -12.71
C ASN A 309 0.28 -28.76 -11.83
#